data_AF-A0A212DYN7-F1
#
_entry.id   AF-A0A212DYN7-F1
#
_cell.length_a   1.000
_cell.length_b   1.000
_cell.length_c   1.000
_cell.angle_alpha   90.00
_cell.angle_beta   90.00
_cell.angle_gamma   90.00
#
_symmetry.space_group_name_H-M   'P 1'
#
loop_
_entity.id
_entity.type
_entity.pdbx_description
1 polymer ?
#
loop_
_entity_poly.entity_id
_entity_poly.type
_entity_poly.pdbx_seq_one_letter_code
_entity_poly.pdbx_strand_id
1 'polypeptide(L)'
;MIGYSFGLRKDGFPTKSNSALAMWANTVNEMLAPDITILQTEIAECVNFNPSLIIKNHKRKNEYLDTEEVTVQAVDFLKELINQNEEYSLYVYIIAHQWLHWSKCMREVKKCLKKSEIKGNVIFIRGCIIPFDAKSDQWYTRGHIRALLYAILQLMGKKTVN
;
A
#
# COMPACT_ATOMS: atom_id res chain seq x y z
N MET A 1 -3.69 -9.18 4.09
CA MET A 1 -2.62 -8.16 4.12
C MET A 1 -2.71 -7.30 2.87
N ILE A 2 -2.49 -5.98 2.99
CA ILE A 2 -2.42 -5.04 1.86
C ILE A 2 -1.07 -4.30 1.91
N GLY A 3 -0.27 -4.41 0.85
CA GLY A 3 1.05 -3.78 0.72
C GLY A 3 1.04 -2.61 -0.28
N TYR A 4 1.46 -1.43 0.18
CA TYR A 4 1.51 -0.20 -0.60
C TYR A 4 2.95 0.18 -0.93
N SER A 5 3.29 0.28 -2.21
CA SER A 5 4.63 0.68 -2.67
C SER A 5 4.93 2.13 -2.31
N PHE A 6 6.22 2.45 -2.23
CA PHE A 6 6.72 3.78 -1.90
C PHE A 6 7.85 4.18 -2.85
N GLY A 7 7.48 4.94 -3.89
CA GLY A 7 8.41 5.42 -4.92
C GLY A 7 8.69 4.38 -6.00
N LEU A 8 9.02 4.86 -7.20
CA LEU A 8 9.36 4.08 -8.39
C LEU A 8 10.73 4.45 -8.91
N ARG A 9 11.31 3.58 -9.72
CA ARG A 9 12.39 3.93 -10.62
C ARG A 9 12.10 3.40 -12.01
N LYS A 10 12.29 4.25 -13.03
CA LYS A 10 12.19 3.90 -14.45
C LYS A 10 13.24 2.89 -14.93
N ASP A 11 14.31 2.69 -14.16
CA ASP A 11 15.38 1.75 -14.51
C ASP A 11 15.02 0.28 -14.22
N GLY A 12 13.78 0.00 -13.81
CA GLY A 12 13.27 -1.35 -13.62
C GLY A 12 13.76 -2.05 -12.36
N PHE A 13 14.60 -1.38 -11.54
CA PHE A 13 15.01 -1.93 -10.26
C PHE A 13 14.01 -1.54 -9.17
N PRO A 14 13.67 -2.47 -8.26
CA PRO A 14 12.90 -2.10 -7.09
C PRO A 14 13.66 -1.06 -6.28
N THR A 15 12.94 -0.06 -5.80
CA THR A 15 13.52 0.95 -4.91
C THR A 15 13.97 0.32 -3.60
N LYS A 16 14.88 1.00 -2.90
CA LYS A 16 15.29 0.59 -1.54
C LYS A 16 14.07 0.48 -0.60
N SER A 17 13.11 1.38 -0.77
CA SER A 17 11.84 1.37 -0.05
C SER A 17 11.00 0.14 -0.37
N ASN A 18 10.78 -0.18 -1.66
CA ASN A 18 9.96 -1.34 -2.06
C ASN A 18 10.61 -2.67 -1.66
N SER A 19 11.94 -2.75 -1.74
CA SER A 19 12.69 -3.92 -1.25
C SER A 19 12.49 -4.11 0.26
N ALA A 20 12.56 -3.04 1.06
CA ALA A 20 12.31 -3.10 2.50
C ALA A 20 10.85 -3.43 2.82
N LEU A 21 9.89 -2.88 2.06
CA LEU A 21 8.47 -3.21 2.20
C LEU A 21 8.22 -4.69 1.91
N ALA A 22 8.88 -5.26 0.90
CA ALA A 22 8.78 -6.67 0.55
C ALA A 22 9.40 -7.59 1.61
N MET A 23 10.54 -7.20 2.19
CA MET A 23 11.11 -7.91 3.35
C MET A 23 10.09 -7.99 4.50
N TRP A 24 9.44 -6.87 4.83
CA TRP A 24 8.38 -6.87 5.85
C TRP A 24 7.15 -7.67 5.44
N ALA A 25 6.79 -7.68 4.16
CA ALA A 25 5.72 -8.53 3.66
C ALA A 25 6.03 -10.01 3.83
N ASN A 26 7.27 -10.44 3.53
CA ASN A 26 7.72 -11.82 3.75
C ASN A 26 7.65 -12.16 5.25
N THR A 27 8.20 -11.30 6.13
CA THR A 27 8.15 -11.51 7.58
C THR A 27 6.71 -11.63 8.10
N VAL A 28 5.81 -10.76 7.66
CA VAL A 28 4.41 -10.79 8.09
C VAL A 28 3.70 -12.02 7.54
N ASN A 29 4.02 -12.44 6.30
CA ASN A 29 3.48 -13.66 5.72
C ASN A 29 3.93 -14.91 6.49
N GLU A 30 5.21 -14.96 6.89
CA GLU A 30 5.76 -16.05 7.71
C GLU A 30 5.19 -16.07 9.12
N MET A 31 5.04 -14.91 9.76
CA MET A 31 4.60 -14.81 11.16
C MET A 31 3.10 -14.95 11.35
N LEU A 32 2.30 -14.38 10.45
CA LEU A 32 0.84 -14.28 10.60
C LEU A 32 0.07 -15.17 9.63
N ALA A 33 0.73 -15.69 8.59
CA ALA A 33 0.11 -16.51 7.54
C ALA A 33 -1.26 -15.98 7.08
N PRO A 34 -1.36 -14.72 6.62
CA PRO A 34 -2.64 -14.14 6.23
C PRO A 34 -3.25 -14.90 5.04
N ASP A 35 -4.54 -15.23 5.12
CA ASP A 35 -5.24 -16.00 4.08
C ASP A 35 -5.20 -15.32 2.70
N ILE A 36 -5.24 -13.98 2.72
CA ILE A 36 -5.27 -13.15 1.51
C ILE A 36 -4.17 -12.13 1.59
N THR A 37 -3.33 -12.07 0.54
CA THR A 37 -2.28 -11.07 0.40
C THR A 37 -2.43 -10.29 -0.90
N ILE A 38 -2.51 -8.97 -0.79
CA ILE A 38 -2.71 -8.04 -1.91
C ILE A 38 -1.54 -7.06 -1.91
N LEU A 39 -0.76 -7.02 -2.98
CA LEU A 39 0.43 -6.17 -3.06
C LEU A 39 0.40 -5.31 -4.32
N GLN A 40 0.95 -4.10 -4.23
CA GLN A 40 1.36 -3.37 -5.43
C GLN A 40 2.55 -4.06 -6.10
N THR A 41 2.63 -3.91 -7.43
CA THR A 41 3.59 -4.59 -8.30
C THR A 41 5.03 -4.46 -7.81
N GLU A 42 5.46 -3.28 -7.40
CA GLU A 42 6.86 -3.06 -7.05
C GLU A 42 7.28 -3.78 -5.76
N ILE A 43 6.32 -4.10 -4.90
CA ILE A 43 6.55 -4.97 -3.73
C ILE A 43 6.44 -6.44 -4.17
N ALA A 44 5.43 -6.76 -4.98
CA ALA A 44 5.16 -8.13 -5.43
C ALA A 44 6.33 -8.75 -6.21
N GLU A 45 7.12 -7.95 -6.92
CA GLU A 45 8.33 -8.40 -7.62
C GLU A 45 9.49 -8.77 -6.68
N CYS A 46 9.40 -8.38 -5.40
CA CYS A 46 10.47 -8.55 -4.41
C CYS A 46 10.15 -9.59 -3.32
N VAL A 47 8.92 -10.09 -3.25
CA VAL A 47 8.50 -11.05 -2.21
C VAL A 47 8.87 -12.49 -2.58
N ASN A 48 8.97 -13.36 -1.57
CA ASN A 48 9.32 -14.78 -1.72
C ASN A 48 8.09 -15.71 -1.74
N PHE A 49 6.89 -15.16 -1.86
CA PHE A 49 5.62 -15.89 -1.89
C PHE A 49 4.72 -15.33 -3.00
N ASN A 50 3.67 -16.07 -3.37
CA ASN A 50 2.72 -15.64 -4.40
C ASN A 50 1.55 -14.86 -3.76
N PRO A 51 1.39 -13.56 -4.04
CA PRO A 51 0.25 -12.79 -3.55
C PRO A 51 -1.05 -13.26 -4.22
N SER A 52 -2.17 -13.21 -3.48
CA SER A 52 -3.51 -13.49 -3.99
C SER A 52 -3.94 -12.50 -5.08
N LEU A 53 -3.50 -11.24 -4.96
CA LEU A 53 -3.70 -10.20 -5.97
C LEU A 53 -2.47 -9.31 -6.09
N ILE A 54 -2.06 -9.04 -7.34
CA ILE A 54 -1.02 -8.05 -7.66
C ILE A 54 -1.68 -6.87 -8.37
N ILE A 55 -1.63 -5.69 -7.75
CA ILE A 55 -2.19 -4.46 -8.30
C ILE A 55 -1.16 -3.82 -9.24
N LYS A 56 -1.43 -3.95 -10.54
CA LYS A 56 -0.60 -3.47 -11.66
C LYS A 56 -1.18 -2.27 -12.40
N ASN A 57 -2.51 -2.17 -12.45
CA ASN A 57 -3.18 -1.30 -13.41
C ASN A 57 -3.66 0.00 -12.78
N HIS A 58 -3.40 1.09 -13.48
CA HIS A 58 -3.93 2.43 -13.20
C HIS A 58 -5.21 2.67 -14.00
N LYS A 59 -6.15 3.43 -13.44
CA LYS A 59 -7.27 4.07 -14.17
C LYS A 59 -6.76 5.12 -15.15
N ARG A 60 -5.53 5.64 -14.95
CA ARG A 60 -4.86 6.60 -15.85
C ARG A 60 -3.48 6.09 -16.25
N LYS A 61 -3.28 5.88 -17.55
CA LYS A 61 -2.01 5.40 -18.12
C LYS A 61 -0.87 6.35 -17.73
N ASN A 62 0.23 5.80 -17.20
CA ASN A 62 1.49 6.49 -16.84
C ASN A 62 1.50 7.35 -15.56
N GLU A 63 0.49 7.30 -14.69
CA GLU A 63 0.54 7.96 -13.36
C GLU A 63 1.02 7.01 -12.26
N TYR A 64 1.54 7.51 -11.12
CA TYR A 64 1.80 6.68 -9.94
C TYR A 64 0.48 6.26 -9.29
N LEU A 65 0.37 5.01 -8.83
CA LEU A 65 -0.88 4.49 -8.26
C LEU A 65 -1.10 5.15 -6.90
N ASP A 66 -2.13 6.00 -6.80
CA ASP A 66 -2.44 6.62 -5.52
C ASP A 66 -3.05 5.60 -4.57
N THR A 67 -2.82 5.79 -3.27
CA THR A 67 -3.32 4.96 -2.17
C THR A 67 -4.82 4.67 -2.29
N GLU A 68 -5.64 5.64 -2.71
CA GLU A 68 -7.09 5.44 -2.89
C GLU A 68 -7.36 4.37 -3.95
N GLU A 69 -6.67 4.42 -5.08
CA GLU A 69 -6.89 3.48 -6.18
C GLU A 69 -6.46 2.05 -5.81
N VAL A 70 -5.28 1.90 -5.18
CA VAL A 70 -4.82 0.61 -4.65
C VAL A 70 -5.88 0.04 -3.70
N THR A 71 -6.40 0.89 -2.82
CA THR A 71 -7.34 0.47 -1.79
C THR A 71 -8.67 0.05 -2.36
N VAL A 72 -9.19 0.78 -3.36
CA VAL A 72 -10.44 0.41 -4.04
C VAL A 72 -10.29 -0.96 -4.70
N GLN A 73 -9.24 -1.18 -5.50
CA GLN A 73 -9.01 -2.47 -6.15
C GLN A 73 -8.85 -3.61 -5.13
N ALA A 74 -8.13 -3.38 -4.03
CA ALA A 74 -7.96 -4.36 -2.98
C ALA A 74 -9.27 -4.72 -2.29
N VAL A 75 -10.10 -3.72 -1.96
CA VAL A 75 -11.38 -3.94 -1.27
C VAL A 75 -12.42 -4.54 -2.18
N ASP A 76 -12.44 -4.18 -3.47
CA ASP A 76 -13.32 -4.80 -4.46
C ASP A 76 -13.02 -6.30 -4.59
N PHE A 77 -11.74 -6.67 -4.66
CA PHE A 77 -11.32 -8.08 -4.65
C PHE A 77 -11.72 -8.81 -3.35
N LEU A 78 -11.53 -8.18 -2.19
CA LEU A 78 -11.98 -8.76 -0.91
C LEU A 78 -13.50 -8.96 -0.88
N LYS A 79 -14.26 -8.02 -1.44
CA LYS A 79 -15.73 -8.11 -1.51
C LYS A 79 -16.19 -9.29 -2.36
N GLU A 80 -15.50 -9.58 -3.47
CA GLU A 80 -15.81 -10.72 -4.32
C GLU A 80 -15.55 -12.07 -3.62
N LEU A 81 -14.54 -12.12 -2.75
CA LEU A 81 -14.19 -13.33 -2.00
C LEU A 81 -15.07 -13.56 -0.76
N ILE A 82 -15.44 -12.48 -0.07
CA ILE A 82 -16.30 -12.55 1.11
C ILE A 82 -17.75 -12.70 0.64
N ASN A 83 -18.16 -13.94 0.40
CA ASN A 83 -19.56 -14.29 0.16
C ASN A 83 -20.41 -13.75 1.33
N GLN A 84 -21.51 -13.07 1.04
CA GLN A 84 -22.29 -12.24 2.00
C GLN A 84 -22.97 -13.01 3.16
N ASN A 85 -22.69 -14.30 3.36
CA ASN A 85 -23.47 -15.17 4.23
C ASN A 85 -22.79 -15.63 5.53
N GLU A 86 -21.59 -15.15 5.86
CA GLU A 86 -20.95 -15.50 7.12
C GLU A 86 -20.37 -14.29 7.84
N GLU A 87 -20.54 -14.29 9.16
CA GLU A 87 -20.17 -13.22 10.09
C GLU A 87 -18.65 -13.20 10.33
N TYR A 88 -17.88 -13.04 9.26
CA TYR A 88 -16.42 -12.97 9.34
C TYR A 88 -15.97 -11.60 9.85
N SER A 89 -15.20 -11.61 10.92
CA SER A 89 -14.44 -10.43 11.35
C SER A 89 -13.10 -10.40 10.61
N LEU A 90 -13.01 -9.59 9.56
CA LEU A 90 -11.79 -9.44 8.75
C LEU A 90 -10.70 -8.69 9.52
N TYR A 91 -9.47 -9.18 9.50
CA TYR A 91 -8.29 -8.43 9.95
C TYR A 91 -7.43 -8.00 8.75
N VAL A 92 -7.31 -6.69 8.54
CA VAL A 92 -6.56 -6.12 7.42
C VAL A 92 -5.23 -5.56 7.92
N TYR A 93 -4.17 -6.34 7.75
CA TYR A 93 -2.80 -5.91 7.99
C TYR A 93 -2.29 -5.00 6.87
N ILE A 94 -1.86 -3.78 7.21
CA ILE A 94 -1.29 -2.82 6.26
C ILE A 94 0.23 -2.80 6.37
N ILE A 95 0.89 -2.96 5.23
CA ILE A 95 2.32 -2.71 5.05
C ILE A 95 2.48 -1.50 4.14
N ALA A 96 3.04 -0.43 4.69
CA ALA A 96 3.24 0.82 3.99
C ALA A 96 4.34 1.65 4.67
N HIS A 97 4.82 2.69 4.01
CA HIS A 97 5.83 3.58 4.59
C HIS A 97 5.28 4.35 5.81
N GLN A 98 6.06 4.36 6.90
CA GLN A 98 5.63 4.75 8.24
C GLN A 98 5.17 6.21 8.42
N TRP A 99 5.73 7.15 7.66
CA TRP A 99 5.45 8.58 7.89
C TRP A 99 4.33 9.17 7.04
N LEU A 100 4.29 8.87 5.75
CA LEU A 100 3.32 9.48 4.82
C LEU A 100 2.12 8.59 4.54
N HIS A 101 2.33 7.27 4.52
CA HIS A 101 1.32 6.36 3.98
C HIS A 101 0.42 5.80 5.07
N TRP A 102 0.91 5.57 6.29
CA TRP A 102 0.09 4.90 7.33
C TRP A 102 -1.26 5.56 7.57
N SER A 103 -1.31 6.86 7.90
CA SER A 103 -2.59 7.54 8.15
C SER A 103 -3.51 7.55 6.92
N LYS A 104 -2.94 7.78 5.73
CA LYS A 104 -3.68 7.78 4.46
C LYS A 104 -4.24 6.39 4.14
N CYS A 105 -3.41 5.35 4.12
CA CYS A 105 -3.80 3.96 3.90
C CYS A 105 -4.86 3.52 4.91
N MET A 106 -4.71 3.86 6.20
CA MET A 106 -5.72 3.50 7.21
C MET A 106 -7.07 4.10 6.86
N ARG A 107 -7.09 5.39 6.56
CA ARG A 107 -8.31 6.14 6.30
C ARG A 107 -8.98 5.60 5.05
N GLU A 108 -8.23 5.40 3.97
CA GLU A 108 -8.79 4.88 2.73
C GLU A 108 -9.30 3.45 2.89
N VAL A 109 -8.58 2.56 3.61
CA VAL A 109 -9.04 1.18 3.85
C VAL A 109 -10.33 1.19 4.67
N LYS A 110 -10.36 1.93 5.79
CA LYS A 110 -11.58 2.04 6.62
C LYS A 110 -12.76 2.60 5.84
N LYS A 111 -12.53 3.63 5.03
CA LYS A 111 -13.54 4.25 4.15
C LYS A 111 -14.07 3.24 3.14
N CYS A 112 -13.20 2.49 2.47
CA CYS A 112 -13.60 1.51 1.46
C CYS A 112 -14.32 0.31 2.09
N LEU A 113 -13.81 -0.25 3.19
CA LEU A 113 -14.50 -1.33 3.92
C LEU A 113 -15.90 -0.91 4.35
N LYS A 114 -16.05 0.30 4.92
CA LYS A 114 -17.36 0.85 5.31
C LYS A 114 -18.29 1.00 4.10
N LYS A 115 -17.79 1.53 2.99
CA LYS A 115 -18.58 1.71 1.75
C LYS A 115 -19.02 0.37 1.15
N SER A 116 -18.20 -0.66 1.31
CA SER A 116 -18.49 -2.03 0.84
C SER A 116 -19.23 -2.88 1.86
N GLU A 117 -19.63 -2.31 3.00
CA GLU A 117 -20.34 -2.99 4.10
C GLU A 117 -19.57 -4.18 4.69
N ILE A 118 -18.25 -4.19 4.55
CA ILE A 118 -17.37 -5.22 5.09
C ILE A 118 -16.99 -4.84 6.53
N LYS A 119 -17.34 -5.69 7.49
CA LYS A 119 -16.88 -5.56 8.88
C LYS A 119 -15.43 -6.03 8.97
N GLY A 120 -14.53 -5.13 9.34
CA GLY A 120 -13.13 -5.48 9.49
C GLY A 120 -12.33 -4.51 10.37
N ASN A 121 -11.32 -5.05 11.02
CA ASN A 121 -10.33 -4.32 11.81
C ASN A 121 -9.08 -4.08 10.97
N VAL A 122 -8.61 -2.83 10.97
CA VAL A 122 -7.41 -2.44 10.22
C VAL A 122 -6.24 -2.35 11.20
N ILE A 123 -5.16 -3.11 10.94
CA ILE A 123 -3.98 -3.23 11.78
C ILE A 123 -2.75 -2.75 11.00
N PHE A 124 -1.94 -1.89 11.61
CA PHE A 124 -0.61 -1.58 11.07
C PHE A 124 0.44 -2.53 11.60
N ILE A 125 1.30 -2.98 10.69
CA ILE A 125 2.54 -3.62 11.09
C ILE A 125 3.50 -2.53 11.58
N ARG A 126 3.64 -2.45 12.91
CA ARG A 126 4.56 -1.51 13.57
C ARG A 126 6.00 -2.03 13.49
N GLY A 127 6.97 -1.13 13.71
CA GLY A 127 8.40 -1.49 13.66
C GLY A 127 8.99 -1.55 12.24
N CYS A 128 8.17 -1.42 11.20
CA CYS A 128 8.63 -1.29 9.83
C CYS A 128 9.40 0.01 9.63
N ILE A 129 10.74 -0.07 9.57
CA ILE A 129 11.58 1.04 9.13
C ILE A 129 11.80 0.91 7.64
N ILE A 130 11.01 1.66 6.87
CA ILE A 130 11.17 1.74 5.41
C ILE A 130 12.07 2.94 5.09
N PRO A 131 13.19 2.75 4.36
CA PRO A 131 14.06 3.84 3.97
C PRO A 131 13.45 4.64 2.82
N PHE A 132 13.91 5.88 2.65
CA PHE A 132 13.67 6.65 1.42
C PHE A 132 14.63 6.21 0.32
N ASP A 133 14.23 6.41 -0.94
CA ASP A 133 15.11 6.17 -2.09
C ASP A 133 15.44 7.50 -2.79
N ALA A 134 16.69 7.95 -2.65
CA ALA A 134 17.18 9.19 -3.26
C ALA A 134 17.06 9.20 -4.79
N LYS A 135 17.02 8.02 -5.43
CA LYS A 135 16.89 7.85 -6.88
C LYS A 135 15.45 7.67 -7.35
N SER A 136 14.47 7.68 -6.45
CA SER A 136 13.06 7.53 -6.83
C SER A 136 12.64 8.60 -7.84
N ASP A 137 11.79 8.26 -8.81
CA ASP A 137 11.24 9.25 -9.74
C ASP A 137 10.37 10.26 -8.99
N GLN A 138 9.62 9.83 -7.98
CA GLN A 138 8.81 10.69 -7.12
C GLN A 138 9.71 11.46 -6.16
N TRP A 139 9.82 12.77 -6.37
CA TRP A 139 10.71 13.63 -5.57
C TRP A 139 10.40 13.56 -4.06
N TYR A 140 9.14 13.40 -3.69
CA TYR A 140 8.69 13.34 -2.30
C TYR A 140 9.09 12.06 -1.57
N THR A 141 9.47 10.99 -2.28
CA THR A 141 9.96 9.73 -1.68
C THR A 141 11.49 9.66 -1.63
N ARG A 142 12.19 10.78 -1.89
CA ARG A 142 13.66 10.90 -1.84
C ARG A 142 14.22 11.34 -0.49
N GLY A 143 13.37 11.64 0.49
CA GLY A 143 13.80 11.98 1.85
C GLY A 143 12.71 12.61 2.71
N HIS A 144 12.93 12.64 4.03
CA HIS A 144 11.97 13.11 5.03
C HIS A 144 11.49 14.55 4.81
N ILE A 145 12.39 15.49 4.50
CA ILE A 145 12.02 16.90 4.29
C ILE A 145 11.08 17.03 3.08
N ARG A 146 11.39 16.33 1.98
CA ARG A 146 10.57 16.35 0.76
C ARG A 146 9.20 15.72 1.00
N ALA A 147 9.17 14.63 1.76
CA ALA A 147 7.93 14.00 2.21
C ALA A 147 7.07 14.97 3.04
N LEU A 148 7.65 15.66 4.01
CA LEU A 148 6.94 16.64 4.84
C LEU A 148 6.35 17.77 3.98
N LEU A 149 7.15 18.34 3.08
CA LEU A 149 6.68 19.39 2.15
C LEU A 149 5.51 18.89 1.30
N TYR A 150 5.59 17.66 0.80
CA TYR A 150 4.52 17.05 0.03
C TYR A 150 3.23 16.86 0.84
N ALA A 151 3.32 16.41 2.09
CA ALA A 151 2.17 16.30 2.99
C ALA A 151 1.49 17.66 3.24
N ILE A 152 2.27 18.72 3.45
CA ILE A 152 1.76 20.09 3.60
C ILE A 152 1.04 20.52 2.32
N LEU A 153 1.63 20.30 1.14
CA LEU A 153 1.01 20.66 -0.14
C LEU A 153 -0.31 19.91 -0.38
N GLN A 154 -0.40 18.64 0.01
CA GLN A 154 -1.66 17.88 -0.05
C GLN A 154 -2.74 18.49 0.87
N LEU A 155 -2.39 18.90 2.09
CA LEU A 155 -3.32 19.55 3.02
C LEU A 155 -3.83 20.90 2.50
N MET A 156 -3.00 21.62 1.75
CA MET A 156 -3.35 22.92 1.14
C MET A 156 -4.20 22.78 -0.13
N GLY A 157 -4.58 21.56 -0.54
CA GLY A 157 -5.40 21.33 -1.74
C GLY A 157 -4.70 21.66 -3.06
N LYS A 158 -3.38 21.87 -3.06
CA LYS A 158 -2.63 22.07 -4.31
C LYS A 158 -2.45 20.71 -4.98
N LYS A 159 -2.98 20.55 -6.20
CA LYS A 159 -2.65 19.41 -7.07
C LYS A 159 -1.13 19.41 -7.28
N THR A 160 -0.45 18.47 -6.65
CA THR A 160 0.97 18.24 -6.86
C THR A 160 1.11 17.38 -8.11
N VAL A 161 1.77 17.92 -9.13
CA VAL A 161 2.08 17.19 -10.37
C VAL A 161 3.17 16.17 -10.04
N ASN A 162 2.93 14.92 -10.45
CA ASN A 162 3.86 13.78 -10.31
C ASN A 162 5.14 13.98 -11.12
#